data_AF-A0A949UG83-F1
#
_entry.id   AF-A0A949UG83-F1
#
_cell.length_a   1.000
_cell.length_b   1.000
_cell.length_c   1.000
_cell.angle_alpha   90.00
_cell.angle_beta   90.00
_cell.angle_gamma   90.00
#
_symmetry.space_group_name_H-M   'P 1'
#
loop_
_entity.id
_entity.type
_entity.pdbx_description
1 polymer ?
#
loop_
_entity_poly.entity_id
_entity_poly.type
_entity_poly.pdbx_seq_one_letter_code
_entity_poly.pdbx_strand_id
1 'polypeptide(L)'
;MRDAVAKLWPEIQWIEDPELREQVTQTWIKALEHSPLHPDDLNRIPFTLLVPNCPITFMEHKRCVVHIARRSAEAMAEFMGRALPIDKDTVIA
;
A
#
# COMPACT_ATOMS: atom_id res chain seq x y z
N MET A 1 5.98 -14.32 8.27
CA MET A 1 4.99 -13.52 7.52
C MET A 1 5.44 -12.07 7.32
N ARG A 2 5.98 -11.39 8.35
CA ARG A 2 6.50 -10.01 8.23
C ARG A 2 7.44 -9.79 7.04
N ASP A 3 8.42 -10.66 6.84
CA ASP A 3 9.37 -10.54 5.72
C ASP A 3 8.68 -10.65 4.35
N ALA A 4 7.62 -11.46 4.25
CA ALA A 4 6.82 -11.55 3.04
C ALA A 4 6.05 -10.25 2.78
N VAL A 5 5.48 -9.63 3.82
CA VAL A 5 4.83 -8.31 3.72
C VAL A 5 5.85 -7.25 3.29
N ALA A 6 7.03 -7.20 3.90
CA ALA A 6 8.07 -6.24 3.55
C ALA A 6 8.59 -6.42 2.11
N LYS A 7 8.65 -7.68 1.63
CA LYS A 7 9.02 -7.99 0.24
C LYS A 7 7.92 -7.61 -0.76
N LEU A 8 6.65 -7.85 -0.42
CA LEU A 8 5.50 -7.50 -1.25
C LEU A 8 5.36 -5.98 -1.37
N TRP A 9 5.33 -5.30 -0.23
CA TRP A 9 5.05 -3.88 -0.14
C TRP A 9 6.16 -3.14 0.62
N PRO A 10 7.31 -2.88 -0.03
CA PRO A 10 8.42 -2.17 0.60
C PRO A 10 8.06 -0.73 0.97
N GLU A 11 7.10 -0.10 0.30
CA GLU A 11 6.64 1.25 0.61
C GLU A 11 5.98 1.37 2.00
N ILE A 12 5.67 0.26 2.69
CA ILE A 12 5.26 0.29 4.11
C ILE A 12 6.31 0.96 5.01
N GLN A 13 7.59 0.94 4.60
CA GLN A 13 8.68 1.61 5.32
C GLN A 13 8.65 3.13 5.19
N TRP A 14 7.82 3.68 4.31
CA TRP A 14 7.65 5.12 4.16
C TRP A 14 6.77 5.74 5.25
N ILE A 15 6.04 4.91 6.00
CA ILE A 15 5.31 5.32 7.20
C ILE A 15 6.36 5.58 8.29
N GLU A 16 6.51 6.83 8.70
CA GLU A 16 7.51 7.28 9.66
C GLU A 16 7.09 6.98 11.11
N ASP A 17 5.81 7.14 11.43
CA ASP A 17 5.21 6.76 12.71
C ASP A 17 5.38 5.23 12.93
N PRO A 18 6.17 4.83 13.95
CA PRO A 18 6.48 3.42 14.19
C PRO A 18 5.28 2.62 14.69
N GLU A 19 4.35 3.25 15.41
CA GLU A 19 3.13 2.59 15.91
C GLU A 19 2.17 2.32 14.75
N LEU A 20 1.90 3.33 13.92
CA LEU A 20 1.05 3.19 12.73
C LEU A 20 1.65 2.17 11.75
N ARG A 21 2.96 2.23 11.48
CA ARG A 21 3.62 1.26 10.59
C ARG A 21 3.49 -0.17 11.11
N GLU A 22 3.59 -0.37 12.42
CA GLU A 22 3.39 -1.68 13.03
C GLU A 22 1.94 -2.15 12.89
N GLN A 23 0.96 -1.29 13.16
CA GLN A 23 -0.47 -1.61 13.01
C GLN A 23 -0.83 -1.98 11.56
N VAL A 24 -0.30 -1.24 10.58
CA VAL A 24 -0.48 -1.53 9.15
C VAL A 24 0.20 -2.86 8.79
N THR A 25 1.40 -3.11 9.30
CA THR A 25 2.12 -4.38 9.07
C THR A 25 1.32 -5.56 9.62
N GLN A 26 0.78 -5.44 10.84
CA GLN A 26 -0.06 -6.47 11.46
C GLN A 26 -1.36 -6.69 10.70
N THR A 27 -1.95 -5.63 10.14
CA THR A 27 -3.14 -5.75 9.29
C THR A 27 -2.85 -6.58 8.03
N TRP A 28 -1.73 -6.33 7.36
CA TRP A 28 -1.28 -7.12 6.21
C TRP A 28 -0.98 -8.58 6.58
N ILE A 29 -0.28 -8.81 7.69
CA ILE A 29 0.00 -10.17 8.20
C ILE A 29 -1.31 -10.92 8.43
N LYS A 30 -2.24 -10.32 9.17
CA LYS A 30 -3.53 -10.92 9.50
C LYS A 30 -4.36 -11.21 8.24
N ALA A 31 -4.38 -10.30 7.27
CA ALA A 31 -5.06 -10.51 6.00
C ALA A 31 -4.49 -11.72 5.24
N LEU A 32 -3.16 -11.87 5.20
CA LEU A 32 -2.51 -13.02 4.58
C LEU A 32 -2.76 -14.33 5.34
N GLU A 33 -2.78 -14.31 6.67
CA GLU A 33 -3.08 -15.48 7.50
C GLU A 33 -4.52 -16.00 7.32
N HIS A 34 -5.47 -15.10 7.04
CA HIS A 34 -6.86 -15.46 6.74
C HIS A 34 -7.12 -15.73 5.26
N SER A 35 -6.14 -15.50 4.39
CA SER A 35 -6.29 -15.67 2.95
C SER A 35 -6.01 -17.11 2.53
N PRO A 36 -6.76 -17.67 1.57
CA PRO A 36 -6.37 -18.92 0.91
C PRO A 36 -5.19 -18.73 -0.07
N LEU A 37 -4.79 -17.48 -0.34
CA LEU A 37 -3.71 -17.14 -1.26
C LEU A 37 -2.37 -17.04 -0.53
N HIS A 38 -1.31 -17.50 -1.18
CA HIS A 38 0.04 -17.26 -0.72
C HIS A 38 0.47 -15.83 -1.07
N PRO A 39 1.42 -15.24 -0.31
CA PRO A 39 1.95 -13.91 -0.61
C PRO A 39 2.38 -13.72 -2.08
N ASP A 40 3.06 -14.71 -2.66
CA ASP A 40 3.54 -14.64 -4.04
C ASP A 40 2.41 -14.67 -5.08
N ASP A 41 1.21 -15.14 -4.74
CA ASP A 41 0.06 -15.12 -5.65
C ASP A 41 -0.39 -13.68 -5.93
N LEU A 42 -0.19 -12.74 -4.99
CA LEU A 42 -0.53 -11.32 -5.18
C LEU A 42 0.29 -10.67 -6.31
N ASN A 43 1.45 -11.23 -6.66
CA ASN A 43 2.26 -10.79 -7.80
C ASN A 43 1.80 -11.40 -9.14
N ARG A 44 0.73 -12.21 -9.16
CA ARG A 44 0.28 -12.96 -10.34
C ARG A 44 -1.21 -12.79 -10.61
N ILE A 45 -2.03 -12.73 -9.57
CA ILE A 45 -3.47 -12.55 -9.71
C ILE A 45 -3.78 -11.15 -10.25
N PRO A 46 -4.84 -11.00 -11.05
CA PRO A 46 -5.28 -9.68 -11.50
C PRO A 46 -5.77 -8.84 -10.32
N PHE A 47 -5.57 -7.52 -10.37
CA PHE A 47 -6.08 -6.63 -9.32
C PHE A 47 -7.62 -6.54 -9.28
N THR A 48 -8.29 -6.91 -10.38
CA THR A 48 -9.74 -6.88 -10.51
C THR A 48 -10.24 -8.03 -11.38
N LEU A 49 -11.42 -8.56 -11.03
CA LEU A 49 -12.14 -9.56 -11.82
C LEU A 49 -13.15 -8.94 -12.78
N LEU A 50 -13.39 -7.63 -12.70
CA LEU A 50 -14.35 -6.91 -13.54
C LEU A 50 -13.82 -6.67 -14.96
N VAL A 51 -12.51 -6.78 -15.15
CA VAL A 51 -11.84 -6.63 -16.45
C VAL A 51 -11.44 -8.02 -16.93
N PRO A 52 -12.04 -8.53 -18.02
CA PRO A 52 -11.65 -9.81 -18.61
C PRO A 52 -10.17 -9.81 -18.98
N ASN A 53 -9.44 -10.87 -18.59
CA ASN A 53 -8.00 -11.03 -18.83
C ASN A 53 -7.17 -9.81 -18.39
N CYS A 54 -7.48 -9.22 -17.23
CA CYS A 54 -6.77 -8.06 -16.72
C CYS A 54 -5.25 -8.34 -16.65
N PRO A 55 -4.41 -7.59 -17.40
CA PRO A 55 -2.98 -7.85 -17.46
C PRO A 55 -2.23 -7.28 -16.25
N ILE A 56 -2.91 -6.49 -15.41
CA ILE A 56 -2.30 -5.82 -14.25
C ILE A 56 -2.57 -6.62 -13.00
N THR A 57 -1.49 -6.93 -12.29
CA THR A 57 -1.52 -7.70 -11.05
C THR A 57 -1.97 -6.86 -9.86
N PHE A 58 -2.43 -7.54 -8.79
CA PHE A 58 -2.80 -6.88 -7.54
C PHE A 58 -1.67 -5.98 -7.01
N MET A 59 -0.44 -6.49 -6.97
CA MET A 59 0.70 -5.73 -6.45
C MET A 59 1.12 -4.56 -7.34
N GLU A 60 1.05 -4.69 -8.67
CA GLU A 60 1.32 -3.55 -9.58
C GLU A 60 0.33 -2.41 -9.35
N HIS A 61 -0.96 -2.73 -9.30
CA HIS A 61 -2.01 -1.75 -9.02
C HIS A 61 -1.81 -1.10 -7.65
N LYS A 62 -1.67 -1.93 -6.61
CA LYS A 62 -1.54 -1.46 -5.22
C LYS A 62 -0.35 -0.53 -5.03
N ARG A 63 0.81 -0.87 -5.60
CA ARG A 63 2.02 -0.03 -5.52
C ARG A 63 1.85 1.26 -6.30
N CYS A 64 1.25 1.21 -7.49
CA CYS A 64 0.92 2.40 -8.28
C CYS A 64 0.07 3.40 -7.46
N VAL A 65 -1.00 2.92 -6.81
CA VAL A 65 -1.88 3.76 -6.00
C VAL A 65 -1.14 4.46 -4.85
N VAL A 66 -0.29 3.75 -4.10
CA VAL A 66 0.48 4.36 -2.99
C VAL A 66 1.45 5.44 -3.50
N HIS A 67 2.09 5.22 -4.65
CA HIS A 67 2.97 6.23 -5.25
C HIS A 67 2.20 7.48 -5.70
N ILE A 68 1.02 7.30 -6.29
CA ILE A 68 0.14 8.42 -6.69
C ILE A 68 -0.31 9.19 -5.44
N ALA A 69 -0.75 8.48 -4.39
CA ALA A 69 -1.22 9.09 -3.15
C ALA A 69 -0.12 9.93 -2.49
N ARG A 70 1.09 9.37 -2.35
CA ARG A 70 2.25 10.08 -1.79
C ARG A 70 2.61 11.34 -2.59
N ARG A 71 2.75 11.22 -3.92
CA ARG A 71 3.11 12.36 -4.78
C ARG A 71 2.04 13.45 -4.77
N SER A 72 0.78 13.05 -4.69
CA SER A 72 -0.33 13.99 -4.55
C SER A 72 -0.26 14.72 -3.21
N ALA A 73 -0.02 14.01 -2.12
CA ALA A 73 0.16 14.61 -0.80
C ALA A 73 1.35 15.58 -0.75
N GLU A 74 2.47 15.25 -1.42
CA GLU A 74 3.63 16.13 -1.56
C GLU A 74 3.26 17.43 -2.29
N ALA A 75 2.59 17.34 -3.45
CA ALA A 75 2.13 18.51 -4.19
C ALA A 75 1.12 19.35 -3.40
N MET A 76 0.16 18.71 -2.72
CA MET A 76 -0.82 19.42 -1.90
C MET A 76 -0.16 20.11 -0.69
N ALA A 77 0.84 19.50 -0.08
CA ALA A 77 1.62 20.14 0.99
C ALA A 77 2.38 21.37 0.47
N GLU A 78 2.97 21.29 -0.73
CA GLU A 78 3.68 22.41 -1.38
C GLU A 78 2.75 23.60 -1.65
N PHE A 79 1.60 23.37 -2.28
CA PHE A 79 0.72 24.46 -2.73
C PHE A 79 -0.34 24.88 -1.71
N MET A 80 -0.79 23.97 -0.84
CA MET A 80 -1.95 24.15 0.04
C MET A 80 -1.65 23.87 1.52
N GLY A 81 -0.42 23.47 1.89
CA GLY A 81 -0.08 23.02 3.24
C GLY A 81 -0.40 24.01 4.37
N ARG A 82 -0.43 25.32 4.08
CA ARG A 82 -0.82 26.35 5.06
C ARG A 82 -2.29 26.26 5.52
N ALA A 83 -3.16 25.75 4.64
CA ALA A 83 -4.62 25.72 4.85
C ALA A 83 -5.15 24.29 4.94
N LEU A 84 -4.41 23.33 4.40
CA LEU A 84 -4.73 21.92 4.41
C LEU A 84 -3.53 21.13 4.94
N PRO A 85 -3.44 20.92 6.26
CA PRO A 85 -2.48 20.00 6.83
C PRO A 85 -2.74 18.59 6.30
N ILE A 86 -1.67 17.90 5.86
CA ILE A 86 -1.75 16.54 5.33
C ILE A 86 -0.79 15.68 6.12
N ASP A 87 -1.33 14.63 6.71
CA ASP A 87 -0.53 13.56 7.30
C ASP A 87 -0.17 12.54 6.21
N LYS A 88 1.11 12.52 5.84
CA LYS A 88 1.64 11.63 4.79
C LYS A 88 1.64 10.16 5.23
N ASP A 89 1.79 9.88 6.51
CA ASP A 89 1.79 8.51 7.02
C ASP A 89 0.40 7.91 6.89
N THR A 90 -0.62 8.66 7.30
CA THR A 90 -2.04 8.27 7.13
C THR A 90 -2.43 8.11 5.65
N VAL A 91 -1.86 8.89 4.73
CA VAL A 91 -2.12 8.74 3.28
C VAL A 91 -1.50 7.46 2.70
N ILE A 92 -0.41 6.96 3.29
CA ILE A 92 0.30 5.75 2.83
C ILE A 92 -0.26 4.48 3.48
N ALA A 93 -0.66 4.56 4.75
CA ALA A 93 -1.18 3.46 5.58
C ALA A 93 -2.40 2.74 4.96
#